data_AF-A0A8J5FAU9-F1
#
_entry.id   AF-A0A8J5FAU9-F1
#
_cell.length_a   1.000
_cell.length_b   1.000
_cell.length_c   1.000
_cell.angle_alpha   90.00
_cell.angle_beta   90.00
_cell.angle_gamma   90.00
#
_symmetry.space_group_name_H-M   'P 1'
#
loop_
_entity.id
_entity.type
_entity.pdbx_description
1 polymer ?
#
loop_
_entity_poly.entity_id
_entity_poly.type
_entity_poly.pdbx_seq_one_letter_code
_entity_poly.pdbx_strand_id
1 'polypeptide(L)'
;MAVSSSAGDDGLRPPPQQCPICLQSIKQEAYLDRCFHSFCHQCIAQWVQYVGNKNSESMTSIKCPLCKTDNLSIVYGFNGQNFQRQYVNPKLEQRSFSDAHEFRMKFYIGDKGPTDGLFHVEQYWKRRKYLQKNPWLQQWLIREVQTLSQDEDVEVIVHHIIGVAEIFFKRQQNGENKATPEQQRIQFRTLLSDAARPFLAGYTERFINELESFLVSGLNVEAYDKVCMQQISEPSSSGSLDSSSPCDETLQHVYLPYFDEDIEIDK
;
A
#
# COMPACT_ATOMS: atom_id res chain seq x y z
N MET A 1 -30.95 -39.90 48.68
CA MET A 1 -29.62 -39.53 48.16
C MET A 1 -29.88 -38.51 47.06
N ALA A 2 -29.89 -37.21 47.36
CA ALA A 2 -28.75 -36.35 47.66
C ALA A 2 -27.96 -35.97 46.39
N VAL A 3 -27.97 -34.65 46.10
CA VAL A 3 -26.91 -33.76 45.55
C VAL A 3 -26.30 -34.07 44.17
N SER A 4 -25.84 -33.12 43.35
CA SER A 4 -25.97 -31.66 43.26
C SER A 4 -25.35 -31.23 41.93
N SER A 5 -25.82 -30.07 41.44
CA SER A 5 -25.15 -29.03 40.67
C SER A 5 -23.67 -29.16 40.25
N SER A 6 -23.41 -28.77 39.00
CA SER A 6 -22.46 -27.70 38.64
C SER A 6 -22.78 -27.25 37.20
N ALA A 7 -23.39 -26.08 36.93
CA ALA A 7 -22.72 -24.76 36.91
C ALA A 7 -21.36 -24.88 36.20
N GLY A 8 -21.23 -24.47 34.94
CA GLY A 8 -21.29 -23.07 34.53
C GLY A 8 -19.88 -22.71 34.06
N ASP A 9 -19.64 -22.84 32.76
CA ASP A 9 -18.46 -22.30 32.09
C ASP A 9 -18.93 -21.62 30.80
N ASP A 10 -19.73 -20.57 30.98
CA ASP A 10 -19.95 -19.59 29.92
C ASP A 10 -18.77 -18.62 30.03
N GLY A 11 -17.65 -19.05 29.44
CA GLY A 11 -16.41 -18.30 29.40
C GLY A 11 -16.72 -16.88 28.93
N LEU A 12 -16.42 -15.92 29.80
CA LEU A 12 -16.61 -14.47 29.64
C LEU A 12 -16.39 -14.02 28.19
N ARG A 13 -17.46 -14.02 27.39
CA ARG A 13 -17.50 -13.24 26.17
C ARG A 13 -17.56 -11.79 26.65
N PRO A 14 -16.53 -10.96 26.40
CA PRO A 14 -16.61 -9.56 26.76
C PRO A 14 -17.91 -8.99 26.18
N PRO A 15 -18.65 -8.18 26.94
CA PRO A 15 -19.94 -7.67 26.49
C PRO A 15 -19.78 -7.07 25.09
N PRO A 16 -20.72 -7.34 24.17
CA PRO A 16 -20.64 -6.77 22.84
C PRO A 16 -20.48 -5.26 22.98
N GLN A 17 -19.38 -4.72 22.46
CA GLN A 17 -19.05 -3.30 22.57
C GLN A 17 -20.23 -2.53 21.97
N GLN A 18 -20.97 -1.81 22.83
CA GLN A 18 -22.10 -1.00 22.43
C GLN A 18 -21.59 0.38 22.03
N CYS A 19 -22.12 0.91 20.93
CA CYS A 19 -21.83 2.24 20.47
C CYS A 19 -22.40 3.25 21.48
N PRO A 20 -21.58 4.12 22.09
CA PRO A 20 -22.06 5.09 23.08
C PRO A 20 -22.97 6.18 22.51
N ILE A 21 -23.05 6.31 21.18
CA ILE A 21 -23.88 7.31 20.51
C ILE A 21 -25.29 6.75 20.24
N CYS A 22 -25.40 5.56 19.62
CA CYS A 22 -26.70 4.97 19.28
C CYS A 22 -27.18 3.89 20.27
N LEU A 23 -26.36 3.51 21.24
CA LEU A 23 -26.62 2.49 22.27
C LEU A 23 -26.89 1.08 21.70
N GLN A 24 -26.56 0.84 20.45
CA GLN A 24 -26.66 -0.46 19.77
C GLN A 24 -25.28 -1.10 19.61
N SER A 25 -25.22 -2.38 19.23
CA SER A 25 -23.97 -3.03 18.82
C SER A 25 -23.26 -2.23 17.73
N ILE A 26 -21.94 -2.08 17.84
CA ILE A 26 -21.15 -1.32 16.88
C ILE A 26 -21.24 -1.95 15.47
N LYS A 27 -21.57 -1.11 14.48
CA LYS A 27 -21.57 -1.43 13.04
C LYS A 27 -20.49 -0.61 12.36
N GLN A 28 -19.66 -1.26 11.53
CA GLN A 28 -18.47 -0.64 10.90
C GLN A 28 -17.65 0.10 11.96
N GLU A 29 -16.89 -0.66 12.75
CA GLU A 29 -16.15 -0.12 13.88
C GLU A 29 -15.20 1.01 13.44
N ALA A 30 -15.29 2.12 14.17
CA ALA A 30 -14.47 3.30 13.96
C ALA A 30 -13.93 3.79 15.30
N TYR A 31 -12.72 4.35 15.27
CA TYR A 31 -11.97 4.82 16.42
C TYR A 31 -11.60 6.28 16.24
N LEU A 32 -11.49 7.01 17.35
CA LEU A 32 -10.83 8.31 17.35
C LEU A 32 -9.33 8.15 17.58
N ASP A 33 -8.52 8.93 16.86
CA ASP A 33 -7.07 8.70 16.72
C ASP A 33 -6.22 8.85 17.99
N ARG A 34 -6.60 9.67 18.96
CA ARG A 34 -5.81 9.87 20.19
C ARG A 34 -6.29 9.03 21.36
N CYS A 35 -7.61 8.83 21.48
CA CYS A 35 -8.19 8.11 22.61
C CYS A 35 -8.63 6.67 22.30
N PHE A 36 -8.66 6.27 21.03
CA PHE A 36 -9.03 4.92 20.56
C PHE A 36 -10.39 4.39 21.03
N HIS A 37 -11.30 5.25 21.49
CA HIS A 37 -12.66 4.83 21.81
C HIS A 37 -13.44 4.46 20.55
N SER A 38 -14.13 3.32 20.60
CA SER A 38 -14.89 2.76 19.48
C SER A 38 -16.31 3.31 19.38
N PHE A 39 -16.77 3.50 18.15
CA PHE A 39 -18.13 3.91 17.78
C PHE A 39 -18.56 3.20 16.48
N CYS A 40 -19.84 3.28 16.12
CA CYS A 40 -20.22 3.06 14.73
C CYS A 40 -19.62 4.19 13.86
N HIS A 41 -19.03 3.86 12.72
CA HIS A 41 -18.49 4.84 11.77
C HIS A 41 -19.50 5.96 11.45
N GLN A 42 -20.73 5.59 11.09
CA GLN A 42 -21.78 6.56 10.78
C GLN A 42 -22.11 7.49 11.95
N CYS A 43 -22.13 6.96 13.18
CA CYS A 43 -22.49 7.74 14.37
C CYS A 43 -21.43 8.79 14.69
N ILE A 44 -20.15 8.41 14.65
CA ILE A 44 -19.07 9.36 14.96
C ILE A 44 -18.87 10.38 13.83
N ALA A 45 -19.07 9.99 12.57
CA ALA A 45 -19.04 10.91 11.43
C ALA A 45 -20.15 11.98 11.54
N GLN A 46 -21.38 11.58 11.87
CA GLN A 46 -22.49 12.52 12.12
C GLN A 46 -22.21 13.45 13.30
N TRP A 47 -21.58 12.94 14.37
CA TRP A 47 -21.18 13.77 15.50
C TRP A 47 -20.19 14.87 15.08
N VAL A 48 -19.17 14.52 14.30
CA VAL A 48 -18.22 15.50 13.74
C VAL A 48 -18.94 16.55 12.91
N GLN A 49 -19.83 16.15 12.00
CA GLN A 49 -20.61 17.08 11.19
C GLN A 49 -21.49 18.01 12.04
N TYR A 50 -22.17 17.48 13.05
CA TYR A 50 -23.05 18.26 13.93
C TYR A 50 -22.26 19.30 14.74
N VAL A 51 -21.12 18.93 15.30
CA VAL A 51 -20.26 19.85 16.06
C VAL A 51 -19.59 20.87 15.12
N GLY A 52 -19.18 20.44 13.93
CA GLY A 52 -18.63 21.33 12.90
C GLY A 52 -19.63 22.41 12.49
N ASN A 53 -20.89 22.06 12.25
CA ASN A 53 -21.94 23.02 11.84
C ASN A 53 -22.28 24.06 12.92
N LYS A 54 -21.97 23.81 14.20
CA LYS A 54 -22.18 24.78 15.29
C LYS A 54 -21.03 25.78 15.44
N ASN A 55 -19.85 25.46 14.95
CA ASN A 55 -18.67 26.31 15.06
C ASN A 55 -18.50 27.05 13.72
N SER A 56 -18.65 28.38 13.72
CA SER A 56 -18.49 29.19 12.50
C SER A 56 -17.05 29.26 11.96
N GLU A 57 -16.08 28.66 12.65
CA GLU A 57 -14.68 28.59 12.24
C GLU A 57 -14.26 27.18 11.81
N SER A 58 -13.22 27.12 10.96
CA SER A 58 -12.56 25.90 10.50
C SER A 58 -12.17 25.00 11.68
N MET A 59 -12.97 23.96 11.95
CA MET A 59 -12.74 23.03 13.05
C MET A 59 -11.47 22.20 12.81
N THR A 60 -10.45 22.37 13.65
CA THR A 60 -9.17 21.66 13.52
C THR A 60 -9.12 20.34 14.29
N SER A 61 -10.03 20.14 15.26
CA SER A 61 -10.10 18.96 16.11
C SER A 61 -11.51 18.75 16.65
N ILE A 62 -11.84 17.51 17.04
CA ILE A 62 -13.11 17.14 17.66
C ILE A 62 -12.92 16.55 19.05
N LYS A 63 -13.80 16.91 19.99
CA LYS A 63 -13.84 16.27 21.31
C LYS A 63 -14.56 14.93 21.25
N CYS A 64 -13.94 13.90 21.81
CA CYS A 64 -14.53 12.59 21.98
C CYS A 64 -15.84 12.68 22.79
N PRO A 65 -16.96 12.08 22.33
CA PRO A 65 -18.22 12.07 23.08
C PRO A 65 -18.08 11.46 24.48
N LEU A 66 -17.21 10.45 24.63
CA LEU A 66 -16.98 9.69 25.85
C LEU A 66 -16.04 10.41 26.83
N CYS A 67 -14.78 10.61 26.44
CA CYS A 67 -13.73 11.07 27.36
C CYS A 67 -13.33 12.54 27.19
N LYS A 68 -13.94 13.24 26.23
CA LYS A 68 -13.68 14.65 25.90
C LYS A 68 -12.26 14.98 25.41
N THR A 69 -11.39 13.99 25.21
CA THR A 69 -10.09 14.17 24.56
C THR A 69 -10.25 14.76 23.15
N ASP A 70 -9.39 15.71 22.78
CA ASP A 70 -9.33 16.25 21.43
C ASP A 70 -8.68 15.25 20.47
N ASN A 71 -9.30 15.02 19.33
CA ASN A 71 -8.88 14.09 18.29
C ASN A 71 -8.80 14.82 16.96
N LEU A 72 -7.90 14.40 16.08
CA LEU A 72 -7.70 15.05 14.78
C LEU A 72 -8.39 14.29 13.64
N SER A 73 -8.71 13.02 13.84
CA SER A 73 -9.27 12.15 12.81
C SER A 73 -10.08 10.98 13.36
N ILE A 74 -10.90 10.40 12.49
CA ILE A 74 -11.62 9.14 12.66
C ILE A 74 -10.89 8.07 11.84
N VAL A 75 -10.55 6.95 12.46
CA VAL A 75 -9.96 5.76 11.80
C VAL A 75 -11.04 4.69 11.69
N TYR A 76 -11.25 4.11 10.51
CA TYR A 76 -12.33 3.14 10.27
C TYR A 76 -11.98 2.17 9.14
N GLY A 77 -12.84 1.17 8.90
CA GLY A 77 -12.68 0.23 7.79
C GLY A 77 -11.47 -0.69 7.93
N PHE A 78 -11.06 -0.99 9.17
CA PHE A 78 -9.93 -1.88 9.42
C PHE A 78 -10.24 -3.31 8.97
N ASN A 79 -9.41 -3.88 8.09
CA ASN A 79 -9.58 -5.24 7.56
C ASN A 79 -8.48 -6.22 8.05
N GLY A 80 -7.69 -5.83 9.05
CA GLY A 80 -6.52 -6.59 9.52
C GLY A 80 -5.19 -6.13 8.91
N GLN A 81 -5.22 -5.49 7.75
CA GLN A 81 -4.01 -5.02 7.04
C GLN A 81 -4.05 -3.51 6.78
N ASN A 82 -5.20 -2.97 6.40
CA ASN A 82 -5.36 -1.56 6.06
C ASN A 82 -6.50 -0.90 6.86
N PHE A 83 -6.51 0.43 6.84
CA PHE A 83 -7.54 1.27 7.45
C PHE A 83 -7.75 2.54 6.63
N GLN A 84 -8.89 3.18 6.81
CA GLN A 84 -9.19 4.51 6.27
C GLN A 84 -9.13 5.53 7.41
N ARG A 85 -8.71 6.76 7.09
CA ARG A 85 -8.62 7.87 8.03
C ARG A 85 -9.32 9.10 7.44
N GLN A 86 -10.28 9.64 8.20
CA GLN A 86 -10.99 10.87 7.89
C GLN A 86 -10.54 11.96 8.86
N TYR A 87 -9.95 13.05 8.36
CA TYR A 87 -9.50 14.14 9.24
C TYR A 87 -10.63 15.12 9.52
N VAL A 88 -10.70 15.62 10.76
CA VAL A 88 -11.71 16.61 11.15
C VAL A 88 -11.51 17.93 10.42
N ASN A 89 -10.25 18.31 10.21
CA ASN A 89 -9.90 19.50 9.47
C ASN A 89 -9.92 19.19 7.96
N PRO A 90 -10.79 19.82 7.16
CA PRO A 90 -10.81 19.62 5.72
C PRO A 90 -9.50 20.01 5.05
N LYS A 91 -8.70 20.91 5.63
CA LYS A 91 -7.37 21.25 5.11
C LYS A 91 -6.33 20.14 5.32
N LEU A 92 -6.53 19.30 6.35
CA LEU A 92 -5.72 18.09 6.55
C LEU A 92 -6.21 16.94 5.68
N GLU A 93 -7.50 16.92 5.31
CA GLU A 93 -8.02 16.06 4.25
C GLU A 93 -7.57 16.53 2.84
N GLN A 94 -7.39 17.84 2.65
CA GLN A 94 -6.90 18.49 1.44
C GLN A 94 -5.36 18.61 1.40
N ARG A 95 -4.62 17.71 2.04
CA ARG A 95 -3.24 17.44 1.60
C ARG A 95 -3.36 16.98 0.15
N SER A 96 -3.16 17.90 -0.79
CA SER A 96 -3.65 17.79 -2.17
C SER A 96 -2.74 16.86 -2.96
N PHE A 97 -2.86 15.57 -2.68
CA PHE A 97 -2.24 14.56 -3.48
C PHE A 97 -2.84 14.60 -4.89
N SER A 98 -1.97 14.52 -5.91
CA SER A 98 -2.38 14.59 -7.31
C SER A 98 -3.27 13.41 -7.71
N ASP A 99 -3.95 13.51 -8.85
CA ASP A 99 -4.72 12.41 -9.46
C ASP A 99 -3.90 11.10 -9.55
N ALA A 100 -2.57 11.20 -9.68
CA ALA A 100 -1.67 10.05 -9.68
C ALA A 100 -1.65 9.31 -8.33
N HIS A 101 -1.67 10.02 -7.21
CA HIS A 101 -1.73 9.40 -5.88
C HIS A 101 -3.09 8.75 -5.63
N GLU A 102 -4.18 9.40 -6.04
CA GLU A 102 -5.52 8.82 -5.92
C GLU A 102 -5.62 7.53 -6.74
N PHE A 103 -5.11 7.56 -7.98
CA PHE A 103 -5.00 6.38 -8.83
C PHE A 103 -4.18 5.27 -8.17
N ARG A 104 -2.98 5.58 -7.65
CA ARG A 104 -2.11 4.59 -7.00
C ARG A 104 -2.76 4.02 -5.74
N MET A 105 -3.44 4.84 -4.93
CA MET A 105 -4.19 4.35 -3.76
C MET A 105 -5.28 3.35 -4.19
N LYS A 106 -6.06 3.68 -5.22
CA LYS A 106 -7.05 2.76 -5.78
C LYS A 106 -6.41 1.47 -6.30
N PHE A 107 -5.23 1.58 -6.93
CA PHE A 107 -4.45 0.43 -7.35
C PHE A 107 -4.11 -0.46 -6.14
N TYR A 108 -3.56 0.09 -5.04
CA TYR A 108 -3.21 -0.63 -3.81
C TYR A 108 -4.37 -1.23 -3.02
N ILE A 109 -5.59 -0.68 -3.15
CA ILE A 109 -6.80 -1.22 -2.53
C ILE A 109 -7.46 -2.27 -3.43
N GLY A 110 -7.31 -2.14 -4.75
CA GLY A 110 -7.93 -3.03 -5.72
C GLY A 110 -7.47 -4.48 -5.56
N ASP A 111 -8.40 -5.41 -5.82
CA ASP A 111 -8.22 -6.87 -5.68
C ASP A 111 -7.35 -7.49 -6.79
N LYS A 112 -6.91 -6.68 -7.76
CA LYS A 112 -5.90 -7.10 -8.72
C LYS A 112 -4.58 -7.23 -7.97
N GLY A 113 -3.93 -8.38 -8.14
CA GLY A 113 -2.63 -8.66 -7.56
C GLY A 113 -1.57 -7.63 -7.98
N PRO A 114 -0.32 -7.77 -7.50
CA PRO A 114 0.79 -6.99 -8.04
C PRO A 114 0.83 -7.08 -9.58
N THR A 115 1.63 -6.28 -10.25
CA THR A 115 2.03 -6.55 -11.66
C THR A 115 2.84 -7.85 -11.83
N ASP A 116 2.57 -8.84 -10.97
CA ASP A 116 3.18 -10.15 -10.86
C ASP A 116 2.92 -10.92 -12.16
N GLY A 117 4.00 -11.28 -12.84
CA GLY A 117 3.97 -11.97 -14.12
C GLY A 117 4.11 -11.08 -15.35
N LEU A 118 3.95 -9.75 -15.23
CA LEU A 118 4.19 -8.85 -16.37
C LEU A 118 5.68 -8.67 -16.67
N PHE A 119 6.49 -8.78 -15.63
CA PHE A 119 7.93 -8.57 -15.70
C PHE A 119 8.69 -9.84 -15.30
N HIS A 120 9.75 -10.17 -16.04
CA HIS A 120 10.60 -11.32 -15.75
C HIS A 120 11.54 -11.06 -14.56
N VAL A 121 10.98 -11.01 -13.36
CA VAL A 121 11.70 -10.76 -12.09
C VAL A 121 12.90 -11.69 -11.94
N GLU A 122 12.76 -12.98 -12.25
CA GLU A 122 13.86 -13.94 -12.16
C GLU A 122 15.08 -13.55 -13.01
N GLN A 123 14.85 -13.06 -14.24
CA GLN A 123 15.94 -12.67 -15.13
C GLN A 123 16.68 -11.43 -14.63
N TYR A 124 15.96 -10.51 -13.97
CA TYR A 124 16.55 -9.31 -13.37
C TYR A 124 17.56 -9.66 -12.27
N TRP A 125 17.20 -10.59 -11.39
CA TRP A 125 18.09 -11.09 -10.33
C TRP A 125 19.24 -11.92 -10.90
N LYS A 126 18.97 -12.82 -11.86
CA LYS A 126 20.00 -13.65 -12.52
C LYS A 126 21.05 -12.78 -13.24
N ARG A 127 20.62 -11.71 -13.91
CA ARG A 127 21.50 -10.77 -14.63
C ARG A 127 22.11 -9.67 -13.74
N ARG A 128 21.84 -9.70 -12.43
CA ARG A 128 22.32 -8.68 -11.47
C ARG A 128 21.99 -7.23 -11.86
N LYS A 129 20.86 -7.03 -12.55
CA LYS A 129 20.43 -5.69 -13.00
C LYS A 129 20.14 -4.73 -11.84
N TYR A 130 19.90 -5.26 -10.63
CA TYR A 130 19.78 -4.49 -9.39
C TYR A 130 21.03 -3.68 -9.00
N LEU A 131 22.19 -3.97 -9.60
CA LEU A 131 23.41 -3.18 -9.42
C LEU A 131 23.38 -1.86 -10.21
N GLN A 132 22.53 -1.77 -11.22
CA GLN A 132 22.37 -0.56 -12.03
C GLN A 132 21.55 0.47 -11.25
N LYS A 133 21.98 1.73 -11.30
CA LYS A 133 21.23 2.81 -10.67
C LYS A 133 19.92 3.04 -11.43
N ASN A 134 18.81 3.09 -10.70
CA ASN A 134 17.54 3.56 -11.23
C ASN A 134 17.34 5.03 -10.79
N PRO A 135 17.46 6.02 -11.70
CA PRO A 135 17.36 7.43 -11.33
C PRO A 135 15.94 7.85 -10.89
N TRP A 136 14.94 7.01 -11.15
CA TRP A 136 13.53 7.27 -10.86
C TRP A 136 13.09 6.68 -9.52
N LEU A 137 13.92 5.85 -8.91
CA LEU A 137 13.60 5.13 -7.66
C LEU A 137 13.20 6.09 -6.54
N GLN A 138 13.93 7.20 -6.37
CA GLN A 138 13.63 8.17 -5.31
C GLN A 138 12.26 8.82 -5.52
N GLN A 139 11.97 9.29 -6.74
CA GLN A 139 10.68 9.92 -7.05
C GLN A 139 9.52 8.94 -6.91
N TRP A 140 9.72 7.71 -7.35
CA TRP A 140 8.75 6.63 -7.16
C TRP A 140 8.50 6.37 -5.66
N LEU A 141 9.56 6.20 -4.87
CA LEU A 141 9.44 5.95 -3.42
C LEU A 141 8.74 7.09 -2.69
N ILE A 142 9.05 8.35 -3.01
CA ILE A 142 8.37 9.52 -2.44
C ILE A 142 6.87 9.39 -2.67
N ARG A 143 6.45 9.22 -3.92
CA ARG A 143 5.02 9.12 -4.28
C ARG A 143 4.34 7.95 -3.59
N GLU A 144 4.95 6.76 -3.60
CA GLU A 144 4.32 5.55 -3.06
C GLU A 144 4.23 5.60 -1.54
N VAL A 145 5.26 6.10 -0.85
CA VAL A 145 5.22 6.28 0.60
C VAL A 145 4.21 7.36 0.97
N GLN A 146 4.14 8.47 0.24
CA GLN A 146 3.10 9.50 0.42
C GLN A 146 1.69 8.91 0.23
N THR A 147 1.51 8.15 -0.85
CA THR A 147 0.24 7.47 -1.14
C THR A 147 -0.15 6.54 -0.01
N LEU A 148 0.74 5.68 0.46
CA LEU A 148 0.39 4.64 1.44
C LEU A 148 0.31 5.14 2.88
N SER A 149 1.14 6.12 3.25
CA SER A 149 1.12 6.72 4.60
C SER A 149 0.09 7.83 4.76
N GLN A 150 -0.37 8.41 3.64
CA GLN A 150 -1.18 9.63 3.62
C GLN A 150 -0.48 10.82 4.32
N ASP A 151 0.86 10.82 4.30
CA ASP A 151 1.70 11.89 4.81
C ASP A 151 2.49 12.57 3.69
N GLU A 152 2.69 13.89 3.79
CA GLU A 152 3.47 14.65 2.80
C GLU A 152 4.97 14.59 3.12
N ASP A 153 5.31 14.64 4.41
CA ASP A 153 6.68 14.62 4.90
C ASP A 153 7.18 13.18 5.05
N VAL A 154 7.71 12.64 3.95
CA VAL A 154 8.17 11.24 3.87
C VAL A 154 9.67 11.12 3.66
N GLU A 155 10.41 12.23 3.58
CA GLU A 155 11.81 12.23 3.13
C GLU A 155 12.70 11.33 3.99
N VAL A 156 12.52 11.37 5.31
CA VAL A 156 13.27 10.53 6.25
C VAL A 156 12.98 9.05 6.02
N ILE A 157 11.71 8.70 5.79
CA ILE A 157 11.27 7.32 5.54
C ILE A 157 11.85 6.83 4.22
N VAL A 158 11.75 7.64 3.16
CA VAL A 158 12.28 7.34 1.83
C VAL A 158 13.80 7.16 1.90
N HIS A 159 14.51 8.08 2.57
CA HIS A 159 15.96 8.00 2.72
C HIS A 159 16.39 6.74 3.47
N HIS A 160 15.63 6.34 4.50
CA HIS A 160 15.87 5.09 5.20
C HIS A 160 15.72 3.87 4.27
N ILE A 161 14.62 3.79 3.51
CA ILE A 161 14.37 2.67 2.58
C ILE A 161 15.44 2.60 1.48
N ILE A 162 15.79 3.75 0.87
CA ILE A 162 16.88 3.84 -0.13
C ILE A 162 18.20 3.39 0.49
N GLY A 163 18.52 3.87 1.69
CA GLY A 163 19.76 3.52 2.39
C GLY A 163 19.88 2.02 2.64
N VAL A 164 18.80 1.36 3.06
CA VAL A 164 18.77 -0.11 3.23
C VAL A 164 19.01 -0.82 1.90
N ALA A 165 18.38 -0.38 0.81
CA ALA A 165 18.59 -0.93 -0.53
C ALA A 165 20.05 -0.74 -1.00
N GLU A 166 20.62 0.46 -0.82
CA GLU A 166 21.99 0.77 -1.22
C GLU A 166 23.03 -0.03 -0.43
N ILE A 167 22.84 -0.19 0.89
CA ILE A 167 23.70 -1.02 1.74
C ILE A 167 23.67 -2.46 1.23
N PHE A 168 22.49 -2.97 0.90
CA PHE A 168 22.35 -4.30 0.31
C PHE A 168 23.13 -4.40 -1.01
N PHE A 169 22.95 -3.46 -1.94
CA PHE A 169 23.64 -3.49 -3.23
C PHE A 169 25.16 -3.39 -3.11
N LYS A 170 25.68 -2.52 -2.22
CA LYS A 170 27.13 -2.39 -1.95
C LYS A 170 27.74 -3.70 -1.46
N ARG A 171 27.06 -4.42 -0.55
CA ARG A 171 27.52 -5.74 -0.09
C ARG A 171 27.59 -6.77 -1.21
N GLN A 172 26.64 -6.75 -2.15
CA GLN A 172 26.67 -7.65 -3.31
C GLN A 172 27.80 -7.32 -4.29
N GLN A 173 28.14 -6.02 -4.48
CA GLN A 173 29.25 -5.60 -5.34
C GLN A 173 30.61 -6.04 -4.81
N ASN A 174 30.80 -5.98 -3.50
CA ASN A 174 32.05 -6.33 -2.85
C ASN A 174 32.34 -7.86 -2.84
N GLY A 175 31.46 -8.67 -3.44
CA GLY A 175 31.68 -10.10 -3.62
C GLY A 175 31.56 -10.91 -2.32
N GLU A 176 31.00 -10.35 -1.26
CA GLU A 176 30.91 -10.98 0.06
C GLU A 176 29.90 -12.15 0.11
N ASN A 177 29.15 -12.42 -0.96
CA ASN A 177 27.98 -13.28 -0.90
C ASN A 177 28.02 -14.49 -1.86
N LYS A 178 27.97 -15.69 -1.28
CA LYS A 178 27.85 -16.99 -2.00
C LYS A 178 26.39 -17.38 -2.31
N ALA A 179 25.43 -16.52 -1.98
CA ALA A 179 24.01 -16.80 -2.09
C ALA A 179 23.55 -16.91 -3.55
N THR A 180 22.55 -17.76 -3.81
CA THR A 180 21.88 -17.84 -5.12
C THR A 180 21.08 -16.57 -5.42
N PRO A 181 20.75 -16.26 -6.69
CA PRO A 181 19.92 -15.09 -7.03
C PRO A 181 18.58 -15.07 -6.29
N GLU A 182 17.95 -16.24 -6.09
CA GLU A 182 16.70 -16.38 -5.35
C GLU A 182 16.89 -16.08 -3.86
N GLN A 183 18.00 -16.51 -3.26
CA GLN A 183 18.33 -16.17 -1.86
C GLN A 183 18.61 -14.68 -1.70
N GLN A 184 19.30 -14.05 -2.67
CA GLN A 184 19.52 -12.61 -2.68
C GLN A 184 18.19 -11.85 -2.78
N ARG A 185 17.27 -12.30 -3.65
CA ARG A 185 15.92 -11.73 -3.75
C ARG A 185 15.17 -11.81 -2.43
N ILE A 186 15.16 -12.98 -1.78
CA ILE A 186 14.47 -13.16 -0.49
C ILE A 186 15.07 -12.23 0.56
N GLN A 187 16.40 -12.17 0.68
CA GLN A 187 17.08 -11.29 1.65
C GLN A 187 16.74 -9.81 1.40
N PHE A 188 16.76 -9.37 0.15
CA PHE A 188 16.39 -8.01 -0.21
C PHE A 188 14.96 -7.67 0.20
N ARG A 189 14.01 -8.56 -0.14
CA ARG A 189 12.60 -8.40 0.23
C ARG A 189 12.41 -8.34 1.75
N THR A 190 13.05 -9.23 2.50
CA THR A 190 12.99 -9.22 3.97
C THR A 190 13.51 -7.90 4.55
N LEU A 191 14.70 -7.46 4.12
CA LEU A 191 15.30 -6.22 4.63
C LEU A 191 14.43 -4.99 4.35
N LEU A 192 13.87 -4.89 3.16
CA LEU A 192 13.00 -3.77 2.80
C LEU A 192 11.63 -3.85 3.45
N SER A 193 11.05 -5.05 3.59
CA SER A 193 9.83 -5.23 4.37
C SER A 193 10.04 -4.77 5.81
N ASP A 194 11.14 -5.14 6.46
CA ASP A 194 11.44 -4.73 7.83
C ASP A 194 11.63 -3.21 7.96
N ALA A 195 12.28 -2.58 6.98
CA ALA A 195 12.47 -1.13 6.93
C ALA A 195 11.16 -0.35 6.70
N ALA A 196 10.27 -0.87 5.86
CA ALA A 196 9.05 -0.17 5.45
C ALA A 196 7.84 -0.45 6.36
N ARG A 197 7.78 -1.62 7.01
CA ARG A 197 6.63 -2.07 7.82
C ARG A 197 6.17 -1.09 8.89
N PRO A 198 7.07 -0.42 9.65
CA PRO A 198 6.65 0.55 10.66
C PRO A 198 5.83 1.72 10.09
N PHE A 199 5.98 2.02 8.80
CA PHE A 199 5.38 3.18 8.15
C PHE A 199 4.20 2.80 7.25
N LEU A 200 4.28 1.65 6.58
CA LEU A 200 3.30 1.23 5.57
C LEU A 200 2.31 0.18 6.08
N ALA A 201 2.51 -0.35 7.30
CA ALA A 201 1.63 -1.32 7.94
C ALA A 201 1.28 -2.51 7.01
N GLY A 202 0.00 -2.82 6.80
CA GLY A 202 -0.39 -3.93 5.95
C GLY A 202 -0.22 -3.72 4.45
N TYR A 203 0.15 -2.53 3.99
CA TYR A 203 0.52 -2.32 2.59
C TYR A 203 1.94 -2.79 2.25
N THR A 204 2.76 -3.11 3.26
CA THR A 204 4.19 -3.41 3.10
C THR A 204 4.48 -4.48 2.05
N GLU A 205 3.84 -5.64 2.13
CA GLU A 205 4.14 -6.74 1.19
C GLU A 205 3.78 -6.36 -0.25
N ARG A 206 2.65 -5.66 -0.43
CA ARG A 206 2.23 -5.17 -1.73
C ARG A 206 3.18 -4.09 -2.25
N PHE A 207 3.60 -3.17 -1.40
CA PHE A 207 4.60 -2.15 -1.70
C PHE A 207 5.93 -2.78 -2.16
N ILE A 208 6.40 -3.85 -1.50
CA ILE A 208 7.62 -4.55 -1.93
C ILE A 208 7.45 -5.24 -3.27
N ASN A 209 6.29 -5.83 -3.57
CA ASN A 209 6.01 -6.42 -4.88
C ASN A 209 6.01 -5.37 -6.00
N GLU A 210 5.40 -4.21 -5.73
CA GLU A 210 5.37 -3.09 -6.66
C GLU A 210 6.75 -2.46 -6.87
N LEU A 211 7.54 -2.33 -5.79
CA LEU A 211 8.92 -1.84 -5.87
C LEU A 211 9.78 -2.76 -6.73
N GLU A 212 9.67 -4.07 -6.52
CA GLU A 212 10.39 -5.06 -7.33
C GLU A 212 9.97 -4.97 -8.80
N SER A 213 8.66 -4.88 -9.08
CA SER A 213 8.14 -4.73 -10.44
C SER A 213 8.61 -3.44 -11.11
N PHE A 214 8.59 -2.32 -10.39
CA PHE A 214 9.09 -1.03 -10.87
C PHE A 214 10.58 -1.10 -11.22
N LEU A 215 11.40 -1.67 -10.33
CA LEU A 215 12.84 -1.86 -10.56
C LEU A 215 13.13 -2.74 -11.77
N VAL A 216 12.37 -3.82 -11.95
CA VAL A 216 12.53 -4.75 -13.08
C VAL A 216 12.09 -4.11 -14.39
N SER A 217 11.05 -3.29 -14.37
CA SER A 217 10.53 -2.61 -15.56
C SER A 217 11.56 -1.69 -16.22
N GLY A 218 12.47 -1.10 -15.41
CA GLY A 218 13.38 -0.05 -15.87
C GLY A 218 12.65 1.20 -16.38
N LEU A 219 11.35 1.28 -16.10
CA LEU A 219 10.50 2.35 -16.59
C LEU A 219 10.59 3.57 -15.68
N ASN A 220 10.31 4.63 -16.39
CA ASN A 220 9.93 5.94 -15.94
C ASN A 220 8.62 5.87 -15.11
N VAL A 221 8.41 6.79 -14.15
CA VAL A 221 7.26 6.77 -13.23
C VAL A 221 5.92 6.84 -13.99
N GLU A 222 5.81 7.76 -14.94
CA GLU A 222 4.61 7.94 -15.76
C GLU A 222 4.37 6.76 -16.72
N ALA A 223 5.44 6.16 -17.24
CA ALA A 223 5.38 4.98 -18.12
C ALA A 223 4.95 3.74 -17.33
N TYR A 224 5.45 3.57 -16.11
CA TYR A 224 5.02 2.51 -15.21
C TYR A 224 3.54 2.65 -14.85
N ASP A 225 3.05 3.87 -14.58
CA ASP A 225 1.63 4.09 -14.28
C ASP A 225 0.72 3.69 -15.46
N LYS A 226 1.12 3.94 -16.71
CA LYS A 226 0.37 3.50 -17.89
C LYS A 226 0.22 1.97 -17.92
N VAL A 227 1.27 1.24 -17.55
CA VAL A 227 1.21 -0.23 -17.43
C VAL A 227 0.21 -0.64 -16.35
N CYS A 228 0.25 0.01 -15.18
CA CYS A 228 -0.72 -0.25 -14.11
C CYS A 228 -2.17 0.07 -14.52
N MET A 229 -2.39 1.13 -15.32
CA MET A 229 -3.73 1.50 -15.81
C MET A 229 -4.30 0.43 -16.75
N GLN A 230 -3.49 -0.08 -17.67
CA GLN A 230 -3.89 -1.17 -18.58
C GLN A 230 -4.32 -2.41 -17.79
N GLN A 231 -3.59 -2.74 -16.73
CA GLN A 231 -3.94 -3.85 -15.84
C GLN A 231 -5.28 -3.65 -15.14
N ILE A 232 -5.71 -2.42 -14.81
CA ILE A 232 -7.04 -2.16 -14.25
C ILE A 232 -8.12 -2.30 -15.33
N SER A 233 -7.87 -1.81 -16.54
CA SER A 233 -8.84 -1.79 -17.65
C SER A 233 -9.06 -3.15 -18.32
N GLU A 234 -8.11 -4.09 -18.26
CA GLU A 234 -8.34 -5.42 -18.84
C GLU A 234 -9.32 -6.25 -17.98
N PRO A 235 -10.48 -6.66 -18.51
CA PRO A 235 -11.28 -7.70 -17.88
C PRO A 235 -10.48 -9.00 -18.01
N SER A 236 -10.30 -9.71 -16.90
CA SER A 236 -9.65 -11.03 -16.87
C SER A 236 -10.38 -12.01 -17.80
N SER A 237 -9.94 -12.09 -19.06
CA SER A 237 -10.40 -13.05 -20.05
C SER A 237 -9.41 -14.20 -20.13
N SER A 238 -9.52 -15.15 -19.20
CA SER A 238 -8.97 -16.49 -19.38
C SER A 238 -10.05 -17.41 -19.97
N GLY A 239 -9.93 -17.73 -21.27
CA GLY A 239 -10.40 -18.98 -21.86
C GLY A 239 -11.75 -18.98 -22.58
N SER A 240 -11.73 -18.83 -23.90
CA SER A 240 -12.25 -19.86 -24.83
C SER A 240 -11.75 -19.58 -26.24
N LEU A 241 -11.08 -20.58 -26.82
CA LEU A 241 -10.88 -20.70 -28.26
C LEU A 241 -12.26 -20.87 -28.92
N ASP A 242 -12.60 -20.02 -29.89
CA ASP A 242 -13.07 -20.53 -31.18
C ASP A 242 -13.00 -19.47 -32.29
N SER A 243 -12.61 -19.96 -33.46
CA SER A 243 -12.23 -19.25 -34.67
C SER A 243 -13.39 -18.65 -35.47
N SER A 244 -13.24 -17.41 -35.97
CA SER A 244 -13.19 -17.05 -37.42
C SER A 244 -13.77 -15.67 -37.80
N SER A 245 -13.03 -15.01 -38.71
CA SER A 245 -13.41 -13.96 -39.69
C SER A 245 -12.85 -12.53 -39.49
N PRO A 246 -12.45 -11.81 -40.57
CA PRO A 246 -11.24 -10.98 -40.59
C PRO A 246 -11.46 -9.45 -40.76
N CYS A 247 -10.33 -8.73 -40.75
CA CYS A 247 -10.02 -7.29 -40.97
C CYS A 247 -10.39 -6.34 -39.81
N ASP A 248 -9.45 -5.59 -39.22
CA ASP A 248 -8.60 -4.58 -39.87
C ASP A 248 -7.20 -4.48 -39.22
N GLU A 249 -6.15 -4.40 -40.05
CA GLU A 249 -4.74 -4.34 -39.66
C GLU A 249 -4.35 -2.93 -39.22
N THR A 250 -4.17 -2.67 -37.92
CA THR A 250 -3.29 -1.59 -37.45
C THR A 250 -2.81 -1.78 -36.00
N LEU A 251 -2.22 -2.93 -35.67
CA LEU A 251 -1.46 -3.11 -34.43
C LEU A 251 -0.22 -3.97 -34.70
N GLN A 252 0.83 -3.34 -35.25
CA GLN A 252 2.16 -3.94 -35.28
C GLN A 252 2.94 -3.54 -34.03
N HIS A 253 3.07 -4.53 -33.14
CA HIS A 253 4.24 -4.85 -32.35
C HIS A 253 5.10 -3.67 -31.85
N VAL A 254 4.93 -3.32 -30.58
CA VAL A 254 5.98 -2.63 -29.82
C VAL A 254 7.14 -3.61 -29.63
N TYR A 255 8.04 -3.64 -30.61
CA TYR A 255 9.37 -4.23 -30.49
C TYR A 255 10.15 -3.40 -29.44
N LEU A 256 10.48 -4.04 -28.31
CA LEU A 256 11.55 -3.56 -27.44
C LEU A 256 12.87 -3.72 -28.20
N PRO A 257 13.67 -2.66 -28.41
CA PRO A 257 14.97 -2.80 -29.05
C PRO A 257 15.90 -3.61 -28.14
N TYR A 258 16.30 -4.78 -28.63
CA TYR A 258 17.53 -5.44 -28.21
C TYR A 258 18.69 -4.50 -28.55
N PHE A 259 19.43 -4.05 -27.54
CA PHE A 259 20.78 -3.55 -27.74
C PHE A 259 21.73 -4.73 -27.56
N ASP A 260 22.06 -5.39 -28.67
CA ASP A 260 23.31 -6.13 -28.81
C ASP A 260 24.35 -5.12 -29.30
N GLU A 261 25.36 -4.84 -28.48
CA GLU A 261 26.63 -4.31 -28.95
C GLU A 261 27.74 -5.21 -28.39
N ASP A 262 28.00 -6.29 -29.13
CA ASP A 262 29.30 -6.95 -29.12
C ASP A 262 30.30 -6.03 -29.84
N ILE A 263 31.09 -5.29 -29.07
CA ILE A 263 32.31 -4.66 -29.58
C ILE A 263 33.44 -5.68 -29.42
N GLU A 264 33.82 -6.27 -30.55
CA GLU A 264 35.07 -7.01 -30.73
C GLU A 264 36.26 -6.14 -30.29
N ILE A 265 37.03 -6.60 -29.31
CA ILE A 265 38.37 -6.08 -29.05
C ILE A 265 39.35 -7.03 -29.72
N ASP A 266 39.91 -6.53 -30.82
CA ASP A 266 41.04 -7.13 -31.53
C ASP A 266 42.34 -6.79 -30.75
N LYS A 267 42.94 -7.79 -30.10
CA LYS A 267 44.39 -8.07 -29.95
C LYS A 267 44.70 -9.12 -28.88
#